data_AF-A0A9W8HQ36-F1
#
_entry.id   AF-A0A9W8HQ36-F1
#
_cell.length_a   1.000
_cell.length_b   1.000
_cell.length_c   1.000
_cell.angle_alpha   90.00
_cell.angle_beta   90.00
_cell.angle_gamma   90.00
#
_symmetry.space_group_name_H-M   'P 1'
#
loop_
_entity.id
_entity.type
_entity.pdbx_description
1 polymer ?
#
loop_
_entity_poly.entity_id
_entity_poly.type
_entity_poly.pdbx_seq_one_letter_code
_entity_poly.pdbx_strand_id
1 'polypeptide(L)'
;MQLAQNNLKSSSGMVPVSALPPDFASSYPFSHFNKLQSACFSDLFATDSNLVVSAPTASGKSVLMEIAICKLFQNRPARVRYKALYLAPLKALCAEKTAEWSARFKLAGLNCTEATSDKDSVADMNDSLYLLLQKAQIICATPEKWMSLVRGSSSCSDILDAIELVLIDECHMVGTSRGAFLELSISAIRMRNRQARIIAASATIGNISDISQWLSKYNDHRPESHTTPAKIRVFGDEYRPVPLSKIVLGFECKSVYYKFQRCFDYKLPGIINAHCPGEQ
;
A
#
# COMPACT_ATOMS: atom_id res chain seq x y z
N MET A 1 16.66 26.42 4.93
CA MET A 1 15.87 25.17 4.77
C MET A 1 14.45 25.40 4.22
N GLN A 2 13.87 26.60 4.28
CA GLN A 2 12.56 26.93 3.70
C GLN A 2 12.62 27.24 2.17
N LEU A 3 13.81 27.54 1.65
CA LEU A 3 14.03 27.90 0.24
C LEU A 3 14.02 26.71 -0.75
N ALA A 4 14.03 25.46 -0.27
CA ALA A 4 13.96 24.28 -1.13
C ALA A 4 12.51 23.84 -1.46
N GLN A 5 11.51 24.42 -0.80
CA GLN A 5 10.11 23.97 -0.89
C GLN A 5 9.37 24.49 -2.14
N ASN A 6 9.87 25.56 -2.77
CA ASN A 6 9.17 26.22 -3.89
C ASN A 6 9.65 25.81 -5.30
N ASN A 7 10.74 25.04 -5.43
CA ASN A 7 11.39 24.77 -6.73
C ASN A 7 11.14 23.36 -7.30
N LEU A 8 10.29 22.54 -6.69
CA LEU A 8 10.01 21.16 -7.15
C LEU A 8 8.70 20.99 -7.92
N LYS A 9 7.94 22.08 -8.13
CA LYS A 9 6.68 22.04 -8.87
C LYS A 9 6.91 22.59 -10.27
N SER A 10 6.61 21.78 -11.28
CA SER A 10 6.48 22.27 -12.67
C SER A 10 5.39 23.35 -12.76
N SER A 11 5.27 24.03 -13.91
CA SER A 11 4.14 24.94 -14.20
C SER A 11 2.75 24.29 -14.03
N SER A 12 2.67 22.95 -14.03
CA SER A 12 1.47 22.16 -13.78
C SER A 12 1.27 21.72 -12.32
N GLY A 13 2.18 22.06 -11.41
CA GLY A 13 2.13 21.66 -9.99
C GLY A 13 2.51 20.20 -9.72
N MET A 14 2.99 19.48 -10.73
CA MET A 14 3.36 18.07 -10.65
C MET A 14 4.84 17.91 -10.27
N VAL A 15 5.14 16.89 -9.47
CA VAL A 15 6.51 16.59 -9.03
C VAL A 15 7.19 15.71 -10.08
N PRO A 16 8.41 16.08 -10.55
CA PRO A 16 9.15 15.24 -11.49
C PRO A 16 9.69 13.99 -10.79
N VAL A 17 9.79 12.88 -11.52
CA VAL A 17 10.35 11.62 -11.00
C VAL A 17 11.83 11.77 -10.62
N SER A 18 12.55 12.71 -11.26
CA SER A 18 13.93 13.07 -10.90
C SER A 18 14.09 13.65 -9.48
N ALA A 19 12.98 13.90 -8.77
CA ALA A 19 13.02 14.18 -7.33
C ALA A 19 13.39 12.95 -6.47
N LEU A 20 13.31 11.73 -7.03
CA LEU A 20 13.84 10.51 -6.42
C LEU A 20 15.31 10.28 -6.80
N PRO A 21 16.07 9.47 -6.03
CA PRO A 21 17.44 9.14 -6.40
C PRO A 21 17.51 8.42 -7.77
N PRO A 22 18.58 8.59 -8.56
CA PRO A 22 18.68 8.08 -9.93
C PRO A 22 18.37 6.59 -10.09
N ASP A 23 18.80 5.77 -9.14
CA ASP A 23 18.61 4.31 -9.16
C ASP A 23 17.13 3.89 -8.99
N PHE A 24 16.32 4.78 -8.44
CA PHE A 24 14.86 4.62 -8.37
C PHE A 24 14.17 5.33 -9.54
N ALA A 25 14.58 6.56 -9.84
CA ALA A 25 13.95 7.41 -10.85
C ALA A 25 13.94 6.77 -12.25
N SER A 26 15.04 6.10 -12.64
CA SER A 26 15.21 5.45 -13.94
C SER A 26 14.25 4.28 -14.20
N SER A 27 13.61 3.76 -13.15
CA SER A 27 12.70 2.62 -13.24
C SER A 27 11.26 2.99 -13.59
N TYR A 28 10.90 4.28 -13.57
CA TYR A 28 9.54 4.73 -13.84
C TYR A 28 9.34 5.03 -15.34
N PRO A 29 8.23 4.58 -15.96
CA PRO A 29 7.94 4.81 -17.38
C PRO A 29 7.39 6.20 -17.69
N PHE A 30 7.35 7.10 -16.70
CA PHE A 30 6.78 8.45 -16.81
C PHE A 30 7.74 9.48 -16.21
N SER A 31 7.64 10.73 -16.67
CA SER A 31 8.54 11.81 -16.23
C SER A 31 8.07 12.53 -14.97
N HIS A 32 6.76 12.51 -14.69
CA HIS A 32 6.14 13.23 -13.57
C HIS A 32 5.12 12.36 -12.86
N PHE A 33 5.07 12.50 -11.54
CA PHE A 33 4.03 11.92 -10.71
C PHE A 33 2.67 12.54 -11.03
N ASN A 34 1.61 11.75 -10.96
CA ASN A 34 0.24 12.27 -11.17
C ASN A 34 -0.16 13.26 -10.06
N LYS A 35 -1.35 13.87 -10.17
CA LYS A 35 -1.83 14.88 -9.21
C LYS A 35 -1.86 14.36 -7.76
N LEU A 36 -2.37 13.15 -7.56
CA LEU A 36 -2.47 12.50 -6.25
C LEU A 36 -1.08 12.21 -5.67
N GLN A 37 -0.19 11.62 -6.47
CA GLN A 37 1.16 11.27 -6.08
C GLN A 37 1.98 12.52 -5.73
N SER A 38 1.86 13.57 -6.54
CA SER A 38 2.51 14.87 -6.32
C SER A 38 2.01 15.53 -5.02
N ALA A 39 0.72 15.45 -4.73
CA ALA A 39 0.14 16.00 -3.50
C ALA A 39 0.65 15.27 -2.23
N CYS A 40 0.88 13.96 -2.32
CA CYS A 40 1.41 13.15 -1.22
C CYS A 40 2.94 13.11 -1.15
N PHE A 41 3.66 13.55 -2.18
CA PHE A 41 5.11 13.37 -2.29
C PHE A 41 5.88 13.91 -1.08
N SER A 42 5.57 15.13 -0.65
CA SER A 42 6.24 15.74 0.51
C SER A 42 6.00 14.97 1.81
N ASP A 43 4.78 14.45 2.02
CA ASP A 43 4.45 13.65 3.20
C ASP A 43 5.24 12.34 3.21
N LEU A 44 5.40 11.72 2.03
CA LEU A 44 6.06 10.44 1.86
C LEU A 44 7.58 10.54 1.90
N PHE A 45 8.16 11.53 1.22
CA PHE A 45 9.60 11.61 0.99
C PHE A 45 10.33 12.57 1.93
N ALA A 46 9.69 13.67 2.34
CA ALA A 46 10.33 14.69 3.18
C ALA A 46 10.10 14.50 4.68
N THR A 47 9.19 13.60 5.08
CA THR A 47 8.87 13.34 6.49
C THR A 47 8.92 11.86 6.81
N ASP A 48 8.98 11.53 8.10
CA ASP A 48 8.84 10.16 8.62
C ASP A 48 7.51 9.97 9.36
N SER A 49 6.52 10.84 9.12
CA SER A 49 5.18 10.72 9.69
C SER A 49 4.42 9.55 9.07
N ASN A 50 3.51 8.98 9.86
CA ASN A 50 2.54 8.01 9.37
C ASN A 50 1.50 8.72 8.48
N LEU A 51 0.97 8.01 7.49
CA LEU A 51 0.06 8.57 6.49
C LEU A 51 -1.07 7.59 6.20
N VAL A 52 -2.30 8.10 6.13
CA VAL A 52 -3.49 7.35 5.68
C VAL A 52 -4.07 8.07 4.48
N VAL A 53 -4.20 7.34 3.37
CA VAL A 53 -4.70 7.85 2.10
C VAL A 53 -5.98 7.14 1.68
N SER A 54 -7.05 7.90 1.53
CA SER A 54 -8.28 7.43 0.84
C SER A 54 -8.31 8.04 -0.54
N ALA A 55 -8.28 7.19 -1.57
CA ALA A 55 -8.34 7.62 -2.95
C ALA A 55 -8.90 6.52 -3.86
N PRO A 56 -9.63 6.86 -4.93
CA PRO A 56 -10.30 5.87 -5.78
C PRO A 56 -9.34 4.81 -6.34
N THR A 57 -9.87 3.62 -6.64
CA THR A 57 -9.12 2.56 -7.35
C THR A 57 -8.59 3.09 -8.68
N ALA A 58 -7.41 2.63 -9.09
CA ALA A 58 -6.67 3.09 -10.27
C ALA A 58 -6.13 4.54 -10.21
N SER A 59 -6.20 5.24 -9.06
CA SER A 59 -5.59 6.57 -8.91
C SER A 59 -4.07 6.57 -8.70
N GLY A 60 -3.44 5.39 -8.75
CA GLY A 60 -1.99 5.24 -8.59
C GLY A 60 -1.50 5.19 -7.14
N LYS A 61 -2.32 4.65 -6.20
CA LYS A 61 -1.98 4.52 -4.78
C LYS A 61 -0.70 3.72 -4.53
N SER A 62 -0.41 2.68 -5.32
CA SER A 62 0.78 1.85 -5.13
C SER A 62 2.09 2.64 -5.25
N VAL A 63 2.14 3.66 -6.11
CA VAL A 63 3.32 4.54 -6.24
C VAL A 63 3.58 5.33 -4.95
N LEU A 64 2.55 5.61 -4.13
CA LEU A 64 2.76 6.24 -2.84
C LEU A 64 3.62 5.38 -1.92
N MET A 65 3.39 4.06 -1.95
CA MET A 65 4.17 3.08 -1.19
C MET A 65 5.58 2.97 -1.74
N GLU A 66 5.74 3.01 -3.07
CA GLU A 66 7.06 3.02 -3.72
C GLU A 66 7.90 4.23 -3.30
N ILE A 67 7.31 5.42 -3.23
CA ILE A 67 7.99 6.63 -2.73
C ILE A 67 8.43 6.44 -1.26
N ALA A 68 7.60 5.81 -0.43
CA ALA A 68 7.97 5.50 0.95
C ALA A 68 9.11 4.47 1.05
N ILE A 69 9.13 3.45 0.18
CA ILE A 69 10.23 2.49 0.05
C ILE A 69 11.52 3.22 -0.36
N CYS A 70 11.44 4.11 -1.35
CA CYS A 70 12.58 4.93 -1.78
C CYS A 70 13.15 5.74 -0.60
N LYS A 71 12.28 6.40 0.19
CA LYS A 71 12.68 7.14 1.39
C LYS A 71 13.31 6.24 2.47
N LEU A 72 12.84 5.01 2.62
CA LEU A 72 13.44 4.08 3.57
C LEU A 72 14.87 3.72 3.18
N PHE A 73 15.12 3.44 1.90
CA PHE A 73 16.40 2.91 1.43
C PHE A 73 17.38 3.97 0.90
N GLN A 74 16.95 5.23 0.73
CA GLN A 74 17.87 6.29 0.30
C GLN A 74 19.00 6.51 1.31
N ASN A 75 20.24 6.58 0.81
CA ASN A 75 21.45 6.94 1.57
C ASN A 75 21.69 6.09 2.84
N ARG A 76 21.14 4.87 2.91
CA ARG A 76 21.28 4.02 4.08
C ARG A 76 22.48 3.07 3.96
N PRO A 77 23.31 2.96 5.01
CA PRO A 77 24.49 2.11 4.98
C PRO A 77 24.09 0.63 4.95
N ALA A 78 24.79 -0.16 4.13
CA ALA A 78 24.54 -1.59 3.93
C ALA A 78 24.64 -2.45 5.21
N ARG A 79 25.22 -1.92 6.29
CA ARG A 79 25.46 -2.66 7.55
C ARG A 79 24.24 -2.77 8.45
N VAL A 80 23.22 -1.92 8.29
CA VAL A 80 22.01 -1.96 9.12
C VAL A 80 20.89 -2.60 8.32
N ARG A 81 20.25 -3.62 8.91
CA ARG A 81 19.17 -4.36 8.27
C ARG A 81 17.87 -3.59 8.44
N TYR A 82 17.44 -2.95 7.37
CA TYR A 82 16.14 -2.29 7.28
C TYR A 82 15.23 -3.06 6.36
N LYS A 83 13.96 -3.19 6.74
CA LYS A 83 12.97 -3.90 5.95
C LYS A 83 11.66 -3.11 5.86
N ALA A 84 11.06 -3.17 4.68
CA ALA A 84 9.69 -2.74 4.45
C ALA A 84 8.78 -3.98 4.43
N LEU A 85 7.71 -3.95 5.20
CA LEU A 85 6.64 -4.95 5.16
C LEU A 85 5.44 -4.37 4.42
N TYR A 86 5.06 -5.01 3.32
CA TYR A 86 3.83 -4.73 2.59
C TYR A 86 2.77 -5.78 2.92
N LEU A 87 1.63 -5.29 3.38
CA LEU A 87 0.46 -6.08 3.74
C LEU A 87 -0.67 -5.76 2.78
N ALA A 88 -1.16 -6.80 2.08
CA ALA A 88 -2.32 -6.70 1.21
C ALA A 88 -3.34 -7.80 1.50
N PRO A 89 -4.63 -7.57 1.23
CA PRO A 89 -5.68 -8.55 1.53
C PRO A 89 -5.61 -9.81 0.66
N LEU A 90 -5.09 -9.72 -0.56
CA LEU A 90 -5.13 -10.83 -1.52
C LEU A 90 -3.72 -11.33 -1.83
N LYS A 91 -3.56 -12.66 -1.91
CA LYS A 91 -2.32 -13.29 -2.35
C LYS A 91 -1.93 -12.83 -3.76
N ALA A 92 -2.91 -12.71 -4.65
CA ALA A 92 -2.70 -12.20 -6.01
C ALA A 92 -2.09 -10.79 -6.03
N LEU A 93 -2.55 -9.89 -5.15
CA LEU A 93 -1.98 -8.54 -5.02
C LEU A 93 -0.53 -8.57 -4.49
N CYS A 94 -0.23 -9.50 -3.57
CA CYS A 94 1.13 -9.68 -3.08
C CYS A 94 2.07 -10.20 -4.18
N ALA A 95 1.63 -11.19 -4.96
CA ALA A 95 2.39 -11.75 -6.08
C ALA A 95 2.65 -10.70 -7.16
N GLU A 96 1.61 -9.95 -7.54
CA GLU A 96 1.71 -8.84 -8.50
C GLU A 96 2.73 -7.80 -8.03
N LYS A 97 2.61 -7.32 -6.79
CA LYS A 97 3.53 -6.31 -6.26
C LYS A 97 4.94 -6.83 -6.05
N THR A 98 5.10 -8.11 -5.71
CA THR A 98 6.44 -8.71 -5.62
C THR A 98 7.13 -8.72 -6.98
N ALA A 99 6.43 -9.11 -8.04
CA ALA A 99 6.97 -9.11 -9.39
C ALA A 99 7.29 -7.67 -9.85
N GLU A 100 6.35 -6.74 -9.66
CA GLU A 100 6.51 -5.34 -10.05
C GLU A 100 7.70 -4.69 -9.31
N TRP A 101 7.77 -4.83 -7.99
CA TRP A 101 8.81 -4.19 -7.18
C TRP A 101 10.17 -4.85 -7.31
N SER A 102 10.22 -6.16 -7.57
CA SER A 102 11.48 -6.83 -7.93
C SER A 102 12.08 -6.24 -9.20
N ALA A 103 11.25 -5.90 -10.20
CA ALA A 103 11.71 -5.23 -11.40
C ALA A 103 12.03 -3.75 -11.14
N ARG A 104 11.14 -3.03 -10.45
CA ARG A 104 11.25 -1.58 -10.15
C ARG A 104 12.53 -1.26 -9.38
N PHE A 105 12.85 -2.04 -8.35
CA PHE A 105 13.94 -1.73 -7.42
C PHE A 105 15.22 -2.53 -7.65
N LYS A 106 15.31 -3.23 -8.79
CA LYS A 106 16.48 -4.01 -9.16
C LYS A 106 17.76 -3.17 -9.23
N LEU A 107 17.67 -1.97 -9.83
CA LEU A 107 18.82 -1.05 -9.95
C LEU A 107 19.26 -0.49 -8.60
N ALA A 108 18.32 -0.31 -7.67
CA ALA A 108 18.59 0.07 -6.29
C ALA A 108 19.11 -1.11 -5.42
N GLY A 109 19.27 -2.31 -5.99
CA GLY A 109 19.79 -3.49 -5.30
C GLY A 109 18.84 -4.05 -4.24
N LEU A 110 17.54 -3.74 -4.29
CA LEU A 110 16.56 -4.21 -3.31
C LEU A 110 15.95 -5.54 -3.74
N ASN A 111 15.98 -6.53 -2.86
CA ASN A 111 15.31 -7.81 -3.05
C ASN A 111 13.89 -7.75 -2.48
N CYS A 112 12.92 -8.14 -3.29
CA CYS A 112 11.53 -8.31 -2.86
C CYS A 112 11.21 -9.79 -2.71
N THR A 113 10.48 -10.18 -1.67
CA THR A 113 10.10 -11.58 -1.43
C THR A 113 8.63 -11.67 -1.04
N GLU A 114 7.92 -12.57 -1.70
CA GLU A 114 6.54 -12.92 -1.38
C GLU A 114 6.50 -13.97 -0.26
N ALA A 115 5.65 -13.73 0.72
CA ALA A 115 5.34 -14.66 1.80
C ALA A 115 3.82 -14.87 1.86
N THR A 116 3.29 -15.70 0.97
CA THR A 116 1.84 -16.00 0.85
C THR A 116 1.55 -17.49 0.64
N SER A 117 2.57 -18.32 0.37
CA SER A 117 2.36 -19.71 -0.01
C SER A 117 1.86 -20.54 1.16
N ASP A 118 0.93 -21.45 0.86
CA ASP A 118 0.43 -22.42 1.85
C ASP A 118 1.46 -23.52 2.13
N LYS A 119 2.44 -23.69 1.24
CA LYS A 119 3.61 -24.58 1.44
C LYS A 119 4.60 -24.04 2.48
N ASP A 120 4.50 -22.76 2.83
CA ASP A 120 5.33 -22.12 3.84
C ASP A 120 4.74 -22.35 5.25
N SER A 121 4.14 -23.52 5.49
CA SER A 121 3.48 -23.83 6.75
C SER A 121 4.49 -23.81 7.91
N VAL A 122 4.04 -23.55 9.15
CA VAL A 122 4.95 -23.41 10.31
C VAL A 122 5.77 -24.68 10.58
N ALA A 123 5.27 -25.85 10.16
CA ALA A 123 5.98 -27.12 10.25
C ALA A 123 7.06 -27.27 9.16
N ASP A 124 6.86 -26.62 8.02
CA ASP A 124 7.76 -26.59 6.85
C ASP A 124 8.24 -25.16 6.60
N MET A 125 8.72 -24.46 7.63
CA MET A 125 9.69 -23.40 7.35
C MET A 125 10.93 -24.09 6.81
N ASN A 126 10.91 -24.40 5.51
CA ASN A 126 12.07 -24.75 4.76
C ASN A 126 13.06 -23.60 4.98
N ASP A 127 14.24 -23.90 5.51
CA ASP A 127 15.32 -22.92 5.76
C ASP A 127 15.45 -21.93 4.58
N SER A 128 15.16 -22.39 3.36
CA SER A 128 14.98 -21.61 2.14
C SER A 128 14.12 -20.34 2.27
N LEU A 129 12.88 -20.40 2.77
CA LEU A 129 12.03 -19.19 2.86
C LEU A 129 12.60 -18.20 3.86
N TYR A 130 13.02 -18.69 5.03
CA TYR A 130 13.62 -17.84 6.04
C TYR A 130 14.88 -17.14 5.51
N LEU A 131 15.75 -17.87 4.79
CA LEU A 131 16.92 -17.30 4.14
C LEU A 131 16.56 -16.24 3.09
N LEU A 132 15.48 -16.45 2.32
CA LEU A 132 14.96 -15.44 1.39
C LEU A 132 14.48 -14.19 2.15
N LEU A 133 13.67 -14.35 3.19
CA LEU A 133 13.16 -13.24 4.01
C LEU A 133 14.27 -12.49 4.74
N GLN A 134 15.33 -13.17 5.19
CA GLN A 134 16.51 -12.52 5.77
C GLN A 134 17.22 -11.62 4.74
N LYS A 135 17.35 -12.07 3.49
CA LYS A 135 18.01 -11.32 2.41
C LYS A 135 17.12 -10.24 1.79
N ALA A 136 15.80 -10.35 1.92
CA ALA A 136 14.84 -9.41 1.38
C ALA A 136 14.92 -8.03 2.04
N GLN A 137 14.77 -6.97 1.26
CA GLN A 137 14.55 -5.61 1.75
C GLN A 137 13.06 -5.29 1.84
N ILE A 138 12.26 -5.93 0.97
CA ILE A 138 10.82 -5.74 0.89
C ILE A 138 10.15 -7.11 1.03
N ILE A 139 9.24 -7.23 1.98
CA ILE A 139 8.46 -8.45 2.23
C ILE A 139 7.01 -8.16 1.90
N CYS A 140 6.43 -8.93 0.97
CA CYS A 140 5.02 -8.84 0.60
C CYS A 140 4.25 -10.02 1.17
N ALA A 141 3.26 -9.77 2.02
CA ALA A 141 2.51 -10.83 2.69
C ALA A 141 1.04 -10.46 2.85
N THR A 142 0.19 -11.47 3.07
CA THR A 142 -1.13 -11.21 3.65
C THR A 142 -1.01 -11.09 5.18
N PRO A 143 -1.90 -10.35 5.87
CA PRO A 143 -1.86 -10.25 7.33
C PRO A 143 -1.90 -11.61 8.04
N GLU A 144 -2.67 -12.57 7.53
CA GLU A 144 -2.75 -13.93 8.08
C GLU A 144 -1.40 -14.64 7.99
N LYS A 145 -0.76 -14.55 6.82
CA LYS A 145 0.49 -15.24 6.57
C LYS A 145 1.64 -14.62 7.37
N TRP A 146 1.71 -13.29 7.42
CA TRP A 146 2.64 -12.59 8.28
C TRP A 146 2.49 -13.00 9.74
N MET A 147 1.26 -13.04 10.25
CA MET A 147 1.00 -13.47 11.63
C MET A 147 1.34 -14.94 11.87
N SER A 148 1.17 -15.81 10.88
CA SER A 148 1.64 -17.19 10.95
C SER A 148 3.16 -17.27 11.10
N LEU A 149 3.91 -16.44 10.37
CA LEU A 149 5.38 -16.39 10.45
C LEU A 149 5.87 -15.84 11.78
N VAL A 150 5.28 -14.76 12.26
CA VAL A 150 5.65 -14.11 13.53
C VAL A 150 5.40 -15.04 14.73
N ARG A 151 4.29 -15.80 14.72
CA ARG A 151 3.99 -16.76 15.82
C ARG A 151 4.80 -18.05 15.73
N GLY A 152 5.14 -18.48 14.52
CA GLY A 152 5.62 -19.83 14.27
C GLY A 152 7.09 -20.07 14.59
N SER A 153 7.90 -19.02 14.80
CA SER A 153 9.34 -19.22 14.96
C SER A 153 10.07 -18.11 15.69
N SER A 154 10.93 -18.53 16.62
CA SER A 154 11.95 -17.71 17.27
C SER A 154 12.84 -16.97 16.26
N SER A 155 13.08 -17.58 15.09
CA SER A 155 13.94 -17.05 14.03
C SER A 155 13.34 -15.81 13.35
N CYS A 156 12.02 -15.62 13.37
CA CYS A 156 11.40 -14.43 12.78
C CYS A 156 11.63 -13.15 13.61
N SER A 157 12.14 -13.26 14.85
CA SER A 157 12.42 -12.09 15.71
C SER A 157 13.35 -11.09 15.02
N ASP A 158 14.45 -11.55 14.43
CA ASP A 158 15.42 -10.67 13.76
C ASP A 158 14.81 -9.92 12.57
N ILE A 159 13.87 -10.56 11.86
CA ILE A 159 13.15 -9.93 10.75
C ILE A 159 12.18 -8.89 11.29
N LEU A 160 11.44 -9.22 12.35
CA LEU A 160 10.49 -8.32 13.01
C LEU A 160 11.18 -7.08 13.59
N ASP A 161 12.35 -7.27 14.22
CA ASP A 161 13.17 -6.19 14.78
C ASP A 161 13.76 -5.27 13.69
N ALA A 162 13.91 -5.77 12.46
CA ALA A 162 14.39 -5.03 11.29
C ALA A 162 13.29 -4.27 10.51
N ILE A 163 12.00 -4.45 10.85
CA ILE A 163 10.91 -3.73 10.18
C ILE A 163 10.91 -2.26 10.61
N GLU A 164 11.10 -1.36 9.64
CA GLU A 164 11.02 0.09 9.85
C GLU A 164 9.89 0.78 9.10
N LEU A 165 9.34 0.11 8.08
CA LEU A 165 8.23 0.63 7.28
C LEU A 165 7.18 -0.46 7.13
N VAL A 166 5.92 -0.11 7.41
CA VAL A 166 4.75 -0.94 7.18
C VAL A 166 3.87 -0.24 6.16
N LEU A 167 3.58 -0.94 5.06
CA LEU A 167 2.74 -0.50 3.96
C LEU A 167 1.47 -1.33 4.00
N ILE A 168 0.32 -0.70 4.17
CA ILE A 168 -0.98 -1.37 4.26
C ILE A 168 -1.78 -1.00 3.02
N ASP A 169 -1.96 -1.95 2.11
CA ASP A 169 -2.88 -1.79 0.99
C ASP A 169 -4.28 -2.26 1.37
N GLU A 170 -5.28 -1.60 0.80
CA GLU A 170 -6.69 -1.80 1.11
C GLU A 170 -6.99 -1.78 2.61
N CYS A 171 -6.50 -0.75 3.31
CA CYS A 171 -6.62 -0.59 4.77
C CYS A 171 -8.07 -0.64 5.29
N HIS A 172 -9.07 -0.39 4.43
CA HIS A 172 -10.48 -0.60 4.77
C HIS A 172 -10.79 -2.05 5.24
N MET A 173 -9.93 -3.02 4.93
CA MET A 173 -10.04 -4.40 5.39
C MET A 173 -10.04 -4.55 6.92
N VAL A 174 -9.59 -3.54 7.67
CA VAL A 174 -9.64 -3.52 9.15
C VAL A 174 -11.07 -3.68 9.67
N GLY A 175 -12.08 -3.19 8.95
CA GLY A 175 -13.49 -3.32 9.32
C GLY A 175 -14.11 -4.68 8.96
N THR A 176 -13.32 -5.65 8.51
CA THR A 176 -13.80 -6.97 8.08
C THR A 176 -13.42 -8.06 9.08
N SER A 177 -13.90 -9.30 8.88
CA SER A 177 -13.49 -10.46 9.70
C SER A 177 -11.99 -10.73 9.68
N ARG A 178 -11.27 -10.22 8.67
CA ARG A 178 -9.81 -10.36 8.51
C ARG A 178 -9.02 -9.23 9.20
N GLY A 179 -9.70 -8.19 9.68
CA GLY A 179 -9.08 -7.03 10.33
C GLY A 179 -8.25 -7.38 11.56
N ALA A 180 -8.66 -8.39 12.33
CA ALA A 180 -7.94 -8.85 13.51
C ALA A 180 -6.48 -9.24 13.21
N PHE A 181 -6.20 -9.89 12.06
CA PHE A 181 -4.83 -10.24 11.71
C PHE A 181 -3.98 -9.01 11.36
N LEU A 182 -4.58 -8.01 10.73
CA LEU A 182 -3.90 -6.75 10.45
C LEU A 182 -3.58 -6.00 11.75
N GLU A 183 -4.52 -5.93 12.68
CA GLU A 183 -4.33 -5.34 14.01
C GLU A 183 -3.22 -6.02 14.80
N LEU A 184 -3.24 -7.36 14.83
CA LEU A 184 -2.18 -8.14 15.47
C LEU A 184 -0.81 -7.91 14.80
N SER A 185 -0.77 -7.80 13.47
CA SER A 185 0.46 -7.54 12.71
C SER A 185 1.11 -6.23 13.12
N ILE A 186 0.32 -5.15 13.14
CA ILE A 186 0.78 -3.81 13.50
C ILE A 186 1.17 -3.75 14.98
N SER A 187 0.41 -4.42 15.84
CA SER A 187 0.71 -4.50 17.27
C SER A 187 2.04 -5.20 17.54
N ALA A 188 2.28 -6.35 16.90
CA ALA A 188 3.53 -7.10 17.02
C ALA A 188 4.75 -6.28 16.57
N ILE A 189 4.61 -5.53 15.47
CA ILE A 189 5.67 -4.63 14.97
C ILE A 189 5.92 -3.49 15.96
N ARG A 190 4.87 -2.82 16.45
CA ARG A 190 4.99 -1.73 17.43
C ARG A 190 5.59 -2.20 18.76
N MET A 191 5.40 -3.44 19.16
CA MET A 191 6.03 -4.01 20.35
C MET A 191 7.55 -4.11 20.21
N ARG A 192 8.08 -4.29 18.98
CA ARG A 192 9.52 -4.34 18.71
C ARG A 192 10.09 -2.99 18.32
N ASN A 193 9.40 -2.28 17.44
CA ASN A 193 9.80 -0.97 16.93
C ASN A 193 8.61 0.01 17.00
N ARG A 194 8.51 0.77 18.08
CA ARG A 194 7.47 1.80 18.27
C ARG A 194 7.57 2.95 17.26
N GLN A 195 8.73 3.13 16.64
CA GLN A 195 9.01 4.19 15.68
C GLN A 195 8.80 3.74 14.22
N ALA A 196 8.42 2.48 13.99
CA ALA A 196 8.11 1.97 12.65
C ALA A 196 7.08 2.86 11.96
N ARG A 197 7.42 3.31 10.75
CA ARG A 197 6.59 4.18 9.95
C ARG A 197 5.48 3.37 9.29
N ILE A 198 4.25 3.89 9.32
CA ILE A 198 3.09 3.23 8.73
C ILE A 198 2.47 4.10 7.64
N ILE A 199 2.35 3.54 6.44
CA ILE A 199 1.66 4.15 5.30
C ILE A 199 0.50 3.24 4.91
N ALA A 200 -0.72 3.74 5.04
CA ALA A 200 -1.93 3.01 4.72
C ALA A 200 -2.66 3.67 3.54
N ALA A 201 -3.16 2.87 2.61
CA ALA A 201 -3.92 3.35 1.46
C ALA A 201 -5.16 2.49 1.22
N SER A 202 -6.23 3.09 0.70
CA SER A 202 -7.48 2.37 0.39
C SER A 202 -8.34 3.15 -0.60
N ALA A 203 -9.27 2.47 -1.29
CA ALA A 203 -10.27 3.10 -2.17
C ALA A 203 -11.18 4.11 -1.43
N THR A 204 -11.89 3.62 -0.41
CA THR A 204 -12.83 4.40 0.38
C THR A 204 -12.71 4.00 1.85
N ILE A 205 -12.58 4.98 2.74
CA ILE A 205 -12.50 4.76 4.19
C ILE A 205 -13.56 5.64 4.86
N GLY A 206 -14.65 5.03 5.35
CA GLY A 206 -15.71 5.77 6.06
C GLY A 206 -15.24 6.34 7.40
N ASN A 207 -14.41 5.60 8.13
CA ASN A 207 -13.91 5.93 9.47
C ASN A 207 -12.42 6.34 9.46
N ILE A 208 -12.01 7.18 8.51
CA ILE A 208 -10.60 7.51 8.31
C ILE A 208 -9.95 8.21 9.51
N SER A 209 -10.73 8.97 10.28
CA SER A 209 -10.29 9.61 11.53
C SER A 209 -9.87 8.56 12.57
N ASP A 210 -10.64 7.49 12.71
CA ASP A 210 -10.36 6.40 13.66
C ASP A 210 -9.12 5.63 13.22
N ILE A 211 -8.99 5.33 11.92
CA ILE A 211 -7.79 4.68 11.37
C ILE A 211 -6.56 5.56 11.57
N SER A 212 -6.68 6.87 11.37
CA SER A 212 -5.60 7.84 11.62
C SER A 212 -5.16 7.84 13.08
N GLN A 213 -6.12 7.81 14.01
CA GLN A 213 -5.84 7.75 15.43
C GLN A 213 -5.21 6.42 15.83
N TRP A 214 -5.71 5.31 15.29
CA TRP A 214 -5.17 3.97 15.52
C TRP A 214 -3.74 3.82 14.98
N LEU A 215 -3.44 4.39 13.82
CA LEU A 215 -2.11 4.40 13.18
C LEU A 215 -1.20 5.54 13.65
N SER A 216 -1.51 6.16 14.78
CA SER A 216 -0.70 7.22 15.37
C SER A 216 0.76 6.80 15.65
N LYS A 217 1.68 7.76 15.60
CA LYS A 217 3.12 7.58 15.84
C LYS A 217 3.49 8.05 17.24
N TYR A 218 4.31 7.29 17.96
CA TYR A 218 4.77 7.69 19.29
C TYR A 218 5.76 8.86 19.21
N ASN A 219 5.52 9.89 20.01
CA ASN A 219 6.40 11.05 20.11
C ASN A 219 7.35 10.88 21.28
N ASP A 220 8.63 10.62 21.03
CA ASP A 220 9.62 10.53 22.12
C ASP A 220 9.88 11.89 22.79
N HIS A 221 9.48 13.00 22.15
CA HIS A 221 9.77 14.38 22.59
C HIS A 221 8.57 15.14 23.19
N ARG A 222 7.37 14.53 23.30
CA ARG A 222 6.18 15.20 23.85
C ARG A 222 5.48 14.31 24.88
N PRO A 223 5.75 14.50 26.18
CA PRO A 223 5.13 13.69 27.24
C PRO A 223 3.62 13.93 27.39
N GLU A 224 3.09 15.10 26.99
CA GLU A 224 1.67 15.46 27.18
C GLU A 224 0.74 14.93 26.08
N SER A 225 1.28 14.57 24.92
CA SER A 225 0.56 13.96 23.81
C SER A 225 1.38 12.76 23.34
N HIS A 226 1.11 11.61 23.97
CA HIS A 226 1.89 10.38 23.81
C HIS A 226 2.02 9.90 22.35
N THR A 227 1.13 10.37 21.45
CA THR A 227 1.13 10.00 20.04
C THR A 227 0.69 11.15 19.13
N THR A 228 1.24 11.21 17.91
CA THR A 228 0.74 12.05 16.81
C THR A 228 -0.12 11.20 15.88
N PRO A 229 -1.40 11.55 15.62
CA PRO A 229 -2.23 10.84 14.65
C PRO A 229 -1.58 10.76 13.27
N ALA A 230 -1.85 9.70 12.52
CA ALA A 230 -1.36 9.60 11.15
C ALA A 230 -1.96 10.72 10.31
N LYS A 231 -1.17 11.29 9.39
CA LYS A 231 -1.65 12.35 8.53
C LYS A 231 -2.72 11.80 7.58
N ILE A 232 -3.82 12.53 7.42
CA ILE A 232 -4.92 12.12 6.53
C ILE A 232 -4.81 12.83 5.18
N ARG A 233 -5.00 12.07 4.11
CA ARG A 233 -5.24 12.57 2.75
C ARG A 233 -6.46 11.90 2.16
N VAL A 234 -7.45 12.69 1.76
CA VAL A 234 -8.67 12.21 1.09
C VAL A 234 -8.73 12.82 -0.29
N PHE A 235 -8.93 11.98 -1.29
CA PHE A 235 -9.04 12.34 -2.70
C PHE A 235 -10.34 11.78 -3.25
N GLY A 236 -11.11 12.58 -3.97
CA GLY A 236 -12.33 12.14 -4.64
C GLY A 236 -12.08 11.59 -6.04
N ASP A 237 -13.16 11.31 -6.76
CA ASP A 237 -13.13 10.78 -8.14
C ASP A 237 -12.45 11.73 -9.13
N GLU A 238 -12.30 13.01 -8.82
CA GLU A 238 -11.56 14.00 -9.60
C GLU A 238 -10.05 13.70 -9.73
N TYR A 239 -9.53 12.79 -8.92
CA TYR A 239 -8.14 12.31 -8.98
C TYR A 239 -7.96 11.03 -9.81
N ARG A 240 -9.04 10.50 -10.42
CA ARG A 240 -8.92 9.40 -11.37
C ARG A 240 -8.20 9.87 -12.64
N PRO A 241 -7.18 9.13 -13.13
CA PRO A 241 -6.56 9.42 -14.41
C PRO A 241 -7.57 9.37 -15.57
N VAL A 242 -8.52 8.44 -15.49
CA VAL A 242 -9.63 8.29 -16.43
C VAL A 242 -10.94 8.51 -15.65
N PRO A 243 -11.69 9.59 -15.94
CA PRO A 243 -12.98 9.83 -15.32
C PRO A 243 -13.93 8.66 -15.56
N LEU A 244 -14.69 8.25 -14.54
CA LEU A 244 -15.70 7.22 -14.67
C LEU A 244 -17.10 7.84 -14.64
N SER A 245 -17.93 7.47 -15.62
CA SER A 245 -19.37 7.72 -15.57
C SER A 245 -20.06 6.49 -14.98
N LYS A 246 -20.82 6.69 -13.89
CA LYS A 246 -21.56 5.60 -13.24
C LYS A 246 -23.03 5.69 -13.62
N ILE A 247 -23.52 4.65 -14.29
CA ILE A 247 -24.93 4.50 -14.66
C ILE A 247 -25.52 3.38 -13.82
N VAL A 248 -26.57 3.68 -13.06
CA VAL A 248 -27.27 2.69 -12.22
C VAL A 248 -28.67 2.51 -12.79
N LEU A 249 -28.91 1.35 -13.40
CA LEU A 249 -30.21 0.99 -13.96
C LEU A 249 -30.96 0.09 -12.96
N GLY A 250 -32.03 0.61 -12.37
CA GLY A 250 -32.91 -0.15 -11.50
C GLY A 250 -33.88 -1.02 -12.31
N PHE A 251 -34.01 -2.29 -11.96
CA PHE A 251 -34.98 -3.20 -12.56
C PHE A 251 -35.88 -3.81 -11.49
N GLU A 252 -37.19 -3.68 -11.69
CA GLU A 252 -38.17 -4.23 -10.77
C GLU A 252 -38.27 -5.76 -10.91
N CYS A 253 -38.10 -6.48 -9.81
CA CYS A 253 -38.18 -7.94 -9.80
C CYS A 253 -39.64 -8.40 -9.65
N LYS A 254 -40.29 -8.71 -10.79
CA LYS A 254 -41.70 -9.17 -10.83
C LYS A 254 -41.85 -10.70 -10.84
N SER A 255 -40.75 -11.45 -10.69
CA SER A 255 -40.75 -12.92 -10.81
C SER A 255 -39.71 -13.54 -9.87
N VAL A 256 -39.65 -14.88 -9.86
CA VAL A 256 -38.65 -15.64 -9.09
C VAL A 256 -37.24 -15.29 -9.60
N TYR A 257 -36.27 -15.17 -8.69
CA TYR A 257 -34.90 -14.69 -8.97
C TYR A 257 -34.25 -15.30 -10.22
N TYR A 258 -34.40 -16.62 -10.43
CA TYR A 258 -33.85 -17.31 -11.60
C TYR A 258 -34.40 -16.76 -12.94
N LYS A 259 -35.70 -16.47 -13.02
CA LYS A 259 -36.32 -15.89 -14.23
C LYS A 259 -35.91 -14.42 -14.40
N PHE A 260 -35.83 -13.68 -13.30
CA PHE A 260 -35.37 -12.30 -13.31
C PHE A 260 -33.91 -12.18 -13.79
N GLN A 261 -33.04 -13.10 -13.37
CA GLN A 261 -31.64 -13.12 -13.80
C GLN A 261 -31.50 -13.32 -15.31
N ARG A 262 -32.26 -14.26 -15.89
CA ARG A 262 -32.29 -14.49 -17.35
C ARG A 262 -32.77 -13.28 -18.15
N CYS A 263 -33.59 -12.41 -17.58
CA CYS A 263 -33.99 -11.18 -18.26
C CYS A 263 -32.81 -10.22 -18.49
N PHE A 264 -31.73 -10.31 -17.71
CA PHE A 264 -30.56 -9.48 -17.91
C PHE A 264 -29.73 -9.92 -19.12
N ASP A 265 -29.66 -11.22 -19.41
CA ASP A 265 -28.92 -11.74 -20.57
C ASP A 265 -29.39 -11.10 -21.88
N TYR A 266 -30.70 -10.88 -22.04
CA TYR A 266 -31.28 -10.23 -23.22
C TYR A 266 -31.15 -8.70 -23.22
N LYS A 267 -31.08 -8.07 -22.04
CA LYS A 267 -30.97 -6.61 -21.92
C LYS A 267 -29.54 -6.11 -22.00
N LEU A 268 -28.58 -6.95 -21.62
CA LEU A 268 -27.16 -6.58 -21.52
C LEU A 268 -26.59 -6.07 -22.86
N PRO A 269 -26.85 -6.70 -24.03
CA PRO A 269 -26.33 -6.19 -25.30
C PRO A 269 -26.83 -4.78 -25.63
N GLY A 270 -28.11 -4.50 -25.35
CA GLY A 270 -28.69 -3.17 -25.56
C GLY A 270 -28.08 -2.12 -24.63
N ILE A 271 -27.81 -2.47 -23.37
CA ILE A 271 -27.17 -1.60 -22.39
C ILE A 271 -25.71 -1.34 -22.77
N ILE A 272 -24.97 -2.36 -23.18
CA ILE A 272 -23.58 -2.22 -23.64
C ILE A 272 -23.53 -1.31 -24.87
N ASN A 273 -24.37 -1.55 -25.89
CA ASN A 273 -24.40 -0.70 -27.09
C ASN A 273 -24.77 0.75 -26.79
N ALA A 274 -25.67 0.99 -25.81
CA ALA A 274 -26.09 2.34 -25.44
C ALA A 274 -25.02 3.13 -24.68
N HIS A 275 -24.10 2.46 -23.98
CA HIS A 275 -23.16 3.10 -23.05
C HIS A 275 -21.67 2.88 -23.40
N CYS A 276 -21.37 1.96 -24.31
CA CYS A 276 -20.02 1.66 -24.81
C CYS A 276 -19.98 1.63 -26.36
N PRO A 277 -20.43 2.68 -27.08
CA PRO A 277 -20.60 2.63 -28.54
C PRO A 277 -19.30 2.57 -29.38
N GLY A 278 -18.12 2.50 -28.76
CA GLY A 278 -16.82 2.65 -29.46
C GLY A 278 -15.70 1.68 -29.05
N GLU A 279 -15.98 0.66 -28.25
CA GLU A 279 -15.00 -0.37 -27.85
C GLU A 279 -15.35 -1.73 -28.49
N GLN A 280 -15.33 -1.80 -29.83
CA GLN A 280 -15.34 -3.07 -30.58
C GLN A 280 -13.92 -3.45 -31.02
#